data_AF-A0A392SFG7-F1
#
_entry.id   AF-A0A392SFG7-F1
#
_cell.length_a   1.000
_cell.length_b   1.000
_cell.length_c   1.000
_cell.angle_alpha   90.00
_cell.angle_beta   90.00
_cell.angle_gamma   90.00
#
_symmetry.space_group_name_H-M   'P 1'
#
loop_
_entity.id
_entity.type
_entity.pdbx_description
1 polymer ?
#
loop_
_entity_poly.entity_id
_entity_poly.type
_entity_poly.pdbx_seq_one_letter_code
_entity_poly.pdbx_strand_id
1 'polypeptide(L)' 'MSSIRTVLGMTATLDLEVEQMDMKTAFLYGDLEEEIYMKHPDGFQVKGKEDHMCRLRKSLY' A
#
# COMPACT_ATOMS: atom_id res chain seq x y z
N MET A 1 7.81 10.06 -15.93
CA MET A 1 7.41 11.43 -15.47
C MET A 1 6.46 12.11 -16.48
N SER A 2 5.45 11.39 -17.00
CA SER A 2 4.61 11.89 -18.12
C SER A 2 3.12 11.88 -17.76
N SER A 3 2.61 10.80 -17.14
CA SER A 3 1.19 10.61 -16.84
C SER A 3 0.56 11.69 -15.93
N ILE A 4 1.20 12.03 -14.81
CA ILE A 4 0.63 13.02 -13.86
C ILE A 4 0.45 14.40 -14.53
N ARG A 5 1.43 14.85 -15.31
CA ARG A 5 1.36 16.15 -15.99
C ARG A 5 0.27 16.17 -17.06
N THR A 6 0.11 15.07 -17.79
CA THR A 6 -0.97 14.92 -18.78
C THR A 6 -2.34 15.00 -18.11
N VAL A 7 -2.54 14.27 -17.00
CA VAL A 7 -3.79 14.32 -16.24
C VAL A 7 -4.07 15.73 -15.76
N LEU A 8 -3.12 16.38 -15.06
CA LEU A 8 -3.29 17.76 -14.58
C LEU A 8 -3.56 18.77 -15.70
N GLY A 9 -2.92 18.61 -16.86
CA GLY A 9 -3.18 19.45 -18.03
C GLY A 9 -4.60 19.29 -18.57
N MET A 10 -5.13 18.06 -18.58
CA MET A 10 -6.53 17.82 -18.96
C MET A 10 -7.49 18.41 -17.93
N THR A 11 -7.22 18.25 -16.64
CA THR A 11 -8.09 18.78 -15.56
C THR A 11 -8.17 20.31 -15.64
N ALA A 12 -7.04 20.98 -15.88
CA ALA A 12 -7.01 22.44 -16.08
C ALA A 12 -7.72 22.89 -17.37
N THR A 13 -7.65 22.10 -18.45
CA THR A 13 -8.33 22.43 -19.72
C THR A 13 -9.85 22.26 -19.63
N LEU A 14 -10.32 21.34 -18.79
CA LEU A 14 -11.72 20.97 -18.64
C LEU A 14 -12.40 21.63 -17.44
N ASP A 15 -11.71 22.52 -16.72
CA ASP A 15 -12.19 23.20 -15.50
C ASP A 15 -12.72 22.21 -14.43
N LEU A 16 -11.96 21.14 -14.21
CA LEU A 16 -12.31 20.08 -13.28
C LEU A 16 -11.56 20.27 -11.94
N GLU A 17 -12.18 19.85 -10.85
CA GLU A 17 -11.54 19.82 -9.54
C GLU A 17 -10.64 18.58 -9.39
N VAL A 18 -9.45 18.77 -8.80
CA VAL A 18 -8.52 17.68 -8.46
C VAL A 18 -8.50 17.53 -6.95
N GLU A 19 -8.90 16.35 -6.47
CA GLU A 19 -8.63 15.94 -5.10
C GLU A 19 -7.52 14.89 -5.07
N GLN A 20 -6.52 15.12 -4.21
CA GLN A 20 -5.47 14.14 -3.95
C GLN A 20 -5.85 13.34 -2.69
N MET A 21 -6.07 12.04 -2.87
CA MET A 21 -6.19 11.10 -1.76
C MET A 21 -4.87 10.35 -1.60
N ASP A 22 -4.08 10.74 -0.61
CA ASP A 22 -2.92 9.94 -0.18
C ASP A 22 -3.41 8.92 0.86
N MET A 23 -3.42 7.64 0.48
CA MET A 23 -3.71 6.58 1.44
C MET A 23 -2.49 6.34 2.33
N LYS A 24 -2.53 6.87 3.55
CA LYS A 24 -1.54 6.58 4.62
C LYS A 24 -1.38 5.08 4.93
N THR A 25 -2.33 4.26 4.48
CA THR A 25 -2.35 2.82 4.66
C THR A 25 -2.57 2.14 3.31
N ALA A 26 -1.51 1.90 2.55
CA ALA A 26 -1.49 0.85 1.51
C ALA A 26 -1.67 -0.59 2.12
N PHE A 27 -1.99 -0.66 3.40
CA PHE A 27 -1.99 -1.85 4.20
C PHE A 27 -3.43 -2.31 4.38
N LEU A 28 -3.71 -3.54 3.91
CA LEU A 28 -4.67 -4.43 4.56
C LEU A 28 -6.16 -4.13 4.33
N TYR A 29 -6.62 -3.90 3.10
CA TYR A 29 -8.05 -3.66 2.82
C TYR A 29 -8.82 -4.85 2.21
N GLY A 30 -8.17 -5.70 1.40
CA GLY A 30 -8.85 -6.87 0.84
C GLY A 30 -8.89 -8.02 1.83
N ASP A 31 -9.93 -8.85 1.73
CA ASP A 31 -9.90 -10.16 2.39
C ASP A 31 -8.89 -11.07 1.70
N LEU A 32 -8.31 -11.99 2.47
CA LEU A 32 -7.40 -13.00 1.95
C LEU A 32 -8.17 -14.31 1.81
N GLU A 33 -8.18 -14.87 0.60
CA GLU A 33 -8.66 -16.23 0.37
C GLU A 33 -7.66 -17.27 0.89
N GLU A 34 -6.38 -16.92 0.94
CA GLU A 34 -5.27 -17.79 1.32
C GLU A 34 -4.58 -17.32 2.60
N GLU A 35 -3.96 -18.25 3.33
CA GLU A 35 -3.18 -17.91 4.52
C GLU A 35 -1.75 -17.54 4.15
N ILE A 36 -1.44 -16.24 4.20
CA ILE A 36 -0.12 -15.72 3.81
C ILE A 36 0.73 -15.40 5.04
N TYR A 37 1.96 -15.89 5.01
CA TYR A 37 3.01 -15.58 6.00
C TYR A 37 4.16 -14.84 5.32
N MET A 38 4.69 -13.81 5.98
CA MET A 38 5.82 -13.02 5.50
C MET A 38 6.93 -12.95 6.56
N LYS A 39 8.18 -12.80 6.10
CA LYS A 39 9.29 -12.53 7.01
C LYS A 39 9.08 -11.20 7.73
N HIS A 40 9.58 -11.11 8.95
CA HIS A 40 9.61 -9.86 9.68
C HIS A 40 10.42 -8.80 8.90
N PRO A 41 9.95 -7.54 8.86
CA PRO A 41 10.74 -6.46 8.29
C PRO A 41 12.02 -6.24 9.11
N ASP A 42 13.06 -5.75 8.44
CA ASP A 42 14.32 -5.42 9.09
C ASP A 42 14.08 -4.39 10.22
N GLY A 43 14.63 -4.66 11.40
CA GLY A 43 14.40 -3.87 12.61
C GLY A 43 13.23 -4.31 13.48
N PHE A 44 12.44 -5.32 13.06
CA PHE A 44 11.37 -5.91 13.88
C PHE A 44 11.75 -7.27 14.50
N GLN A 45 13.03 -7.65 14.42
CA GLN A 45 13.52 -8.93 14.95
C GLN A 45 13.47 -8.93 16.48
N VAL A 46 12.72 -9.87 17.05
CA VAL A 46 12.64 -10.09 18.50
C VAL A 46 13.57 -11.23 18.87
N LYS A 47 14.49 -10.98 19.82
CA LYS A 47 15.45 -11.98 20.28
C LYS A 47 14.74 -13.23 20.81
N GLY A 48 15.12 -14.41 20.31
CA GLY A 48 14.48 -15.70 20.61
C GLY A 48 13.22 -16.01 19.79
N LYS A 49 12.88 -15.18 18.80
CA LYS A 49 11.76 -15.38 17.85
C LYS A 49 12.21 -15.13 16.41
N GLU A 50 13.46 -15.44 16.11
CA GLU A 50 14.09 -15.20 14.81
C GLU A 50 13.39 -15.98 13.68
N ASP A 51 12.86 -17.17 13.99
CA ASP A 51 12.15 -18.04 13.04
C ASP A 51 10.65 -17.72 12.88
N HIS A 52 10.15 -16.72 13.60
CA HIS A 52 8.74 -16.34 13.49
C HIS A 52 8.47 -15.58 12.19
N MET A 53 7.25 -15.72 11.68
CA MET A 53 6.75 -15.00 10.52
C MET A 53 5.51 -14.18 10.88
N CYS A 54 5.32 -13.06 10.20
CA CYS A 54 4.11 -12.25 10.25
C CYS A 54 3.00 -12.94 9.47
N ARG A 55 1.86 -13.24 10.10
CA ARG A 55 0.65 -13.65 9.38
C ARG A 55 -0.09 -12.42 8.88
N LEU A 56 -0.31 -12.36 7.56
CA LEU A 56 -1.08 -11.30 6.95
C LEU A 56 -2.57 -11.55 7.22
N ARG A 57 -3.29 -10.52 7.70
CA ARG A 57 -4.72 -10.63 8.03
C ARG A 57 -5.65 -10.14 6.93
N LYS A 58 -5.11 -9.38 5.98
CA LYS A 58 -5.80 -8.73 4.86
C LYS A 58 -4.81 -8.57 3.71
N SER A 59 -5.24 -8.34 2.49
CA SER A 59 -4.32 -8.17 1.37
C SER A 59 -3.57 -6.83 1.45
N LEU A 60 -2.28 -6.86 1.11
CA LEU A 60 -1.54 -5.65 0.78
C LEU A 60 -1.98 -5.23 -0.63
N TYR A 61 -2.29 -3.95 -0.81
CA TYR A 61 -2.76 -3.40 -2.09
C TYR A 61 -1.70 -2.47 -2.69
#